data_AF-A0A285TDI1-F1
#
_entry.id   AF-A0A285TDI1-F1
#
_cell.length_a   1.000
_cell.length_b   1.000
_cell.length_c   1.000
_cell.angle_alpha   90.00
_cell.angle_beta   90.00
_cell.angle_gamma   90.00
#
_symmetry.space_group_name_H-M   'P 1'
#
loop_
_entity.id
_entity.type
_entity.pdbx_description
1 polymer ?
#
loop_
_entity_poly.entity_id
_entity_poly.type
_entity_poly.pdbx_seq_one_letter_code
_entity_poly.pdbx_strand_id
1 'polypeptide(L)' 'ITAAYNSLDQAASAGLADIRDLNVQGNIIWRPVSGLYFGAELEYRNRDIKGAANDDALVGVFRVQRTF' A
#
# COMPACT_ATOMS: atom_id res chain seq x y z
N ILE A 1 -4.24 4.58 -9.85
CA ILE A 1 -4.76 4.34 -8.49
C ILE A 1 -5.16 2.89 -8.38
N THR A 2 -4.73 2.23 -7.32
CA THR A 2 -4.96 0.81 -7.05
C THR A 2 -5.60 0.71 -5.68
N ALA A 3 -6.65 -0.09 -5.55
CA ALA A 3 -7.26 -0.40 -4.26
C ALA A 3 -7.45 -1.92 -4.18
N ALA A 4 -7.16 -2.48 -3.01
CA ALA A 4 -7.31 -3.89 -2.73
C ALA A 4 -7.93 -4.08 -1.35
N TYR A 5 -8.82 -5.06 -1.26
CA TYR A 5 -9.40 -5.53 -0.01
C TYR A 5 -9.27 -7.05 0.04
N ASN A 6 -8.75 -7.57 1.15
CA ASN A 6 -8.60 -9.00 1.37
C ASN A 6 -9.17 -9.36 2.74
N SER A 7 -9.94 -10.46 2.79
CA SER A 7 -10.38 -11.09 4.02
C SER A 7 -9.97 -12.56 3.96
N LEU A 8 -9.25 -13.00 4.97
CA LEU A 8 -8.76 -14.37 5.12
C LEU A 8 -9.31 -14.92 6.43
N ASP A 9 -10.28 -15.82 6.30
CA ASP A 9 -10.81 -16.58 7.42
C ASP A 9 -10.00 -17.86 7.55
N GLN A 10 -9.30 -18.04 8.68
CA GLN A 10 -8.47 -19.22 8.90
C GLN A 10 -9.15 -20.18 9.88
N ALA A 11 -9.02 -21.49 9.60
CA ALA A 11 -9.64 -22.52 10.41
C ALA A 11 -9.12 -22.46 11.85
N ALA A 12 -10.03 -22.37 12.82
CA ALA A 12 -9.71 -22.26 14.24
C ALA A 12 -8.79 -23.39 14.76
N SER A 13 -8.80 -24.57 14.11
CA SER A 13 -7.95 -25.72 14.44
C SER A 13 -6.47 -25.52 14.10
N ALA A 14 -6.12 -24.53 13.27
CA ALA A 14 -4.74 -24.23 12.89
C ALA A 14 -4.06 -23.22 13.83
N GLY A 15 -4.80 -22.63 14.80
CA GLY A 15 -4.25 -21.63 15.72
C GLY A 15 -3.85 -20.31 15.04
N LEU A 16 -4.30 -20.09 13.80
CA LEU A 16 -3.99 -18.89 13.05
C LEU A 16 -5.11 -17.84 13.21
N ALA A 17 -4.72 -16.57 13.14
CA ALA A 17 -5.63 -15.44 13.29
C ALA A 17 -6.35 -15.11 11.97
N ASP A 18 -7.62 -14.73 12.06
CA ASP A 18 -8.35 -14.13 10.93
C ASP A 18 -7.69 -12.79 10.54
N ILE A 19 -7.48 -12.55 9.24
CA ILE A 19 -6.79 -11.35 8.73
C ILE A 19 -7.72 -10.57 7.81
N ARG A 20 -7.86 -9.28 8.05
CA ARG A 20 -8.54 -8.32 7.18
C ARG A 20 -7.57 -7.21 6.78
N ASP A 21 -7.36 -7.06 5.48
CA ASP A 21 -6.43 -6.11 4.90
C ASP A 21 -7.14 -5.17 3.93
N LEU A 22 -6.98 -3.87 4.14
CA LEU A 22 -7.35 -2.81 3.20
C LEU A 22 -6.08 -2.10 2.73
N ASN A 23 -5.91 -1.95 1.42
CA ASN A 23 -4.81 -1.22 0.83
C ASN A 23 -5.32 -0.28 -0.25
N VAL A 24 -4.87 0.97 -0.20
CA VAL A 24 -5.14 2.00 -1.22
C VAL A 24 -3.83 2.65 -1.60
N GLN A 25 -3.48 2.60 -2.88
CA GLN A 25 -2.25 3.15 -3.42
C GLN A 25 -2.50 4.07 -4.61
N GLY A 26 -1.85 5.22 -4.63
CA GLY A 26 -1.87 6.16 -5.74
C GLY A 26 -0.45 6.48 -6.19
N ASN A 27 -0.28 6.61 -7.51
CA ASN A 27 0.95 7.10 -8.09
C ASN A 27 0.65 8.18 -9.13
N ILE A 28 1.47 9.23 -9.15
CA ILE A 28 1.43 10.31 -10.13
C ILE A 28 2.84 10.48 -10.68
N ILE A 29 2.95 10.58 -12.00
CA ILE A 29 4.20 10.92 -12.69
C ILE A 29 3.96 12.18 -13.51
N TRP A 30 4.73 13.21 -13.22
CA TRP A 30 4.71 14.49 -13.92
C TRP A 30 6.01 14.70 -14.69
N ARG A 31 5.85 15.13 -15.94
CA ARG A 31 6.96 15.35 -16.89
C ARG A 31 6.85 16.78 -17.43
N PRO A 32 7.42 17.78 -16.76
CA PRO A 32 7.32 19.17 -17.21
C PRO A 32 8.04 19.42 -18.53
N VAL A 33 9.17 18.73 -18.73
CA VAL A 33 9.99 18.81 -19.93
C VAL A 33 10.47 17.41 -20.33
N SER A 34 10.87 17.26 -21.59
CA SER A 34 11.50 16.03 -22.03
C SER A 34 12.76 15.74 -21.20
N GLY A 35 12.93 14.50 -20.76
CA GLY A 35 14.07 14.06 -19.97
C GLY A 35 14.02 14.36 -18.46
N LEU A 36 12.95 14.97 -17.94
CA LEU A 36 12.76 15.18 -16.50
C LEU A 36 11.43 14.56 -16.02
N TYR A 37 11.53 13.74 -14.97
CA TYR A 37 10.40 13.03 -14.37
C TYR A 37 10.35 13.30 -12.87
N PHE A 38 9.18 13.70 -12.40
CA PHE A 38 8.81 13.74 -10.99
C PHE A 38 7.77 12.65 -10.75
N GLY A 39 8.02 11.79 -9.77
CA GLY A 39 7.10 10.75 -9.34
C GLY A 39 6.72 10.95 -7.88
N ALA A 40 5.43 10.86 -7.56
CA ALA A 40 4.95 10.78 -6.20
C ALA A 40 4.08 9.52 -6.06
N GLU A 41 4.32 8.76 -5.01
CA GLU A 41 3.59 7.55 -4.67
C GLU A 41 3.14 7.65 -3.21
N LEU A 42 1.90 7.24 -2.95
CA LEU A 42 1.32 7.19 -1.62
C LEU A 42 0.56 5.88 -1.46
N GLU A 43 0.83 5.15 -0.39
CA GLU A 43 0.17 3.92 0.00
C GLU A 43 -0.40 4.08 1.41
N TYR A 44 -1.69 3.81 1.56
CA TYR A 44 -2.34 3.61 2.83
C TYR A 44 -2.70 2.14 2.98
N ARG A 45 -2.37 1.55 4.13
CA ARG A 45 -2.68 0.16 4.46
C ARG A 45 -3.19 0.06 5.89
N ASN A 46 -4.31 -0.63 6.05
CA ASN A 46 -4.86 -1.05 7.34
C ASN A 46 -4.91 -2.57 7.38
N ARG A 47 -4.40 -3.15 8.45
CA ARG A 47 -4.33 -4.59 8.70
C ARG A 47 -4.87 -4.90 10.08
N ASP A 48 -6.00 -5.60 10.12
CA ASP A 48 -6.67 -6.08 11.33
C ASP A 48 -6.45 -7.59 11.43
N ILE A 49 -5.70 -7.99 12.46
CA ILE A 49 -5.38 -9.40 12.76
C ILE A 49 -6.04 -9.75 14.08
N LYS A 50 -6.97 -10.70 14.04
CA LYS A 50 -7.72 -11.12 15.23
C LYS A 50 -6.78 -11.75 16.27
N GLY A 51 -6.68 -11.13 17.44
CA GLY A 51 -5.79 -11.59 18.52
C GLY A 51 -4.41 -10.96 18.53
N ALA A 52 -4.12 -10.03 17.61
CA ALA A 52 -3.00 -9.11 17.67
C ALA A 52 -3.48 -7.66 17.68
N ALA A 53 -2.56 -6.71 17.86
CA ALA A 53 -2.89 -5.29 17.69
C ALA A 53 -3.11 -4.99 16.20
N ASN A 54 -4.02 -4.07 15.90
CA ASN A 54 -4.20 -3.54 14.55
C ASN A 54 -2.95 -2.81 14.09
N ASP A 55 -2.59 -2.96 12.82
CA ASP A 55 -1.43 -2.31 12.20
C ASP A 55 -1.90 -1.39 11.07
N ASP A 56 -1.45 -0.13 11.14
CA ASP A 56 -1.77 0.93 10.21
C ASP A 56 -0.48 1.52 9.64
N ALA A 57 -0.40 1.62 8.31
CA ALA A 57 0.76 2.18 7.63
C ALA A 57 0.34 3.20 6.57
N LEU A 58 1.05 4.34 6.57
CA LEU A 58 1.00 5.33 5.50
C LEU A 58 2.42 5.54 4.98
N VAL A 59 2.68 5.15 3.73
CA VAL A 59 4.00 5.19 3.11
C VAL A 59 3.95 6.12 1.90
N GLY A 60 4.90 7.06 1.84
CA GLY A 60 5.07 7.96 0.72
C GLY A 60 6.44 7.82 0.09
N VAL A 61 6.51 7.84 -1.24
CA VAL A 61 7.76 7.86 -2.00
C VAL A 61 7.74 9.00 -2.99
N PHE A 62 8.78 9.82 -2.97
CA PHE A 62 9.02 10.84 -3.98
C PHE A 62 10.26 10.49 -4.79
N ARG A 63 10.15 10.56 -6.11
CA ARG A 63 11.23 10.21 -7.04
C ARG A 63 11.46 11.36 -8.02
N VAL A 64 12.73 11.71 -8.21
CA VAL A 64 13.17 12.59 -9.29
C VAL A 64 14.11 11.81 -10.18
N GLN A 65 13.85 11.80 -11.48
CA GLN A 65 14.70 11.12 -12.46
C GLN A 65 14.96 12.04 -13.64
N ARG A 66 16.23 12.08 -14.06
CA ARG A 66 16.66 12.75 -15.28
C ARG A 66 17.25 11.74 -16.26
N THR A 67 16.86 11.81 -17.52
CA THR A 67 17.44 11.01 -18.61
C THR A 67 18.17 11.93 -19.58
N PHE A 68 19.34 11.49 -20.05
CA PHE A 68 20.21 12.23 -20.96
C PHE A 68 20.11 11.68 -22.38
#